data_AF-A0A955CPS9-F1
#
_entry.id   AF-A0A955CPS9-F1
#
_cell.length_a   1.000
_cell.length_b   1.000
_cell.length_c   1.000
_cell.angle_alpha   90.00
_cell.angle_beta   90.00
_cell.angle_gamma   90.00
#
_symmetry.space_group_name_H-M   'P 1'
#
loop_
_entity.id
_entity.type
_entity.pdbx_description
1 polymer ?
#
loop_
_entity_poly.entity_id
_entity_poly.type
_entity_poly.pdbx_seq_one_letter_code
_entity_poly.pdbx_strand_id
1 'polypeptide(L)'
;MLNKPTRTLHPLFPALLVLIAAIAWQAVASSTTTQRPPAQPTAIATVDVVTIFEQLQELKDLEAQLDKNKNTRQSQLDEVSNQLKTIGADLEAMAKGTNEYKEKVREAMEKQAVLKARSEALNQILSIDRGNMTRELFDKVSKAISRIADREGYDVVLFDDSSFVVPEGAGYQDVQRAIVTRSLLYRSESIDITKQVIDLMNNEYTAP
;
A
#
# COMPACT_ATOMS: atom_id res chain seq x y z
N MET A 1 35.23 -95.22 -0.56
CA MET A 1 36.14 -94.26 0.08
C MET A 1 35.34 -93.01 0.42
N LEU A 2 34.92 -92.89 1.68
CA LEU A 2 34.16 -91.75 2.22
C LEU A 2 35.12 -90.92 3.06
N ASN A 3 35.32 -89.64 2.75
CA ASN A 3 36.18 -88.75 3.54
C ASN A 3 35.34 -87.61 4.14
N LYS A 4 35.27 -87.53 5.47
CA LYS A 4 34.85 -86.33 6.22
C LYS A 4 36.03 -85.36 6.31
N PRO A 5 35.79 -84.04 6.26
CA PRO A 5 36.35 -83.17 7.33
C PRO A 5 35.35 -82.08 7.76
N THR A 6 35.00 -81.98 9.05
CA THR A 6 35.56 -81.08 10.10
C THR A 6 35.24 -79.58 9.91
N ARG A 7 34.51 -79.05 10.91
CA ARG A 7 34.20 -77.62 11.14
C ARG A 7 35.47 -76.79 11.40
N THR A 8 35.55 -75.61 10.82
CA THR A 8 36.35 -74.48 11.33
C THR A 8 35.53 -73.19 11.26
N LEU A 9 35.27 -72.60 12.43
CA LEU A 9 34.67 -71.27 12.58
C LEU A 9 35.72 -70.25 12.08
N HIS A 10 35.46 -69.57 10.96
CA HIS A 10 36.38 -68.57 10.40
C HIS A 10 36.12 -67.15 10.97
N PRO A 11 37.16 -66.31 11.11
CA PRO A 11 37.13 -65.00 11.77
C PRO A 11 36.57 -63.89 10.85
N LEU A 12 35.44 -64.16 10.18
CA LEU A 12 34.84 -63.22 9.22
C LEU A 12 33.78 -62.30 9.82
N PHE A 13 33.38 -62.52 11.08
CA PHE A 13 32.39 -61.67 11.74
C PHE A 13 32.90 -60.29 12.23
N PRO A 14 34.15 -60.09 12.70
CA PRO A 14 34.59 -58.77 13.16
C PRO A 14 35.00 -57.83 12.00
N ALA A 15 35.40 -58.37 10.85
CA ALA A 15 35.81 -57.57 9.70
C ALA A 15 34.62 -56.87 9.00
N LEU A 16 33.44 -57.48 9.03
CA LEU A 16 32.22 -56.90 8.45
C LEU A 16 31.68 -55.71 9.26
N LEU A 17 31.85 -55.72 10.59
CA LEU A 17 31.40 -54.65 11.48
C LEU A 17 32.25 -53.37 11.36
N VAL A 18 33.56 -53.49 11.11
CA VAL A 18 34.44 -52.33 10.89
C VAL A 18 34.17 -51.68 9.53
N LEU A 19 33.80 -52.45 8.52
CA LEU A 19 33.45 -51.93 7.19
C LEU A 19 32.14 -51.13 7.20
N ILE A 20 31.14 -51.56 7.99
CA ILE A 20 29.85 -50.84 8.12
C ILE A 20 30.02 -49.53 8.91
N ALA A 21 30.91 -49.49 9.92
CA ALA A 21 31.19 -48.28 10.68
C ALA A 21 31.92 -47.20 9.84
N ALA A 22 32.77 -47.59 8.89
CA ALA A 22 33.47 -46.66 8.00
C ALA A 22 32.54 -46.00 6.96
N ILE A 23 31.49 -46.71 6.52
CA ILE A 23 30.50 -46.19 5.56
C ILE A 23 29.53 -45.22 6.27
N ALA A 24 29.22 -45.46 7.55
CA ALA A 24 28.34 -44.58 8.33
C ALA A 24 28.95 -43.19 8.61
N TRP A 25 30.28 -43.06 8.69
CA TRP A 25 30.92 -41.75 8.89
C TRP A 25 31.04 -40.90 7.61
N GLN A 26 31.07 -41.51 6.42
CA GLN A 26 31.07 -40.75 5.16
C GLN A 26 29.68 -40.20 4.79
N ALA A 27 28.60 -40.87 5.24
CA ALA A 27 27.23 -40.41 5.02
C ALA A 27 26.83 -39.22 5.91
N VAL A 28 27.46 -39.04 7.08
CA VAL A 28 27.18 -37.91 7.98
C VAL A 28 28.02 -36.67 7.64
N ALA A 29 29.17 -36.84 6.97
CA ALA A 29 30.02 -35.72 6.57
C ALA A 29 29.50 -34.94 5.35
N SER A 30 28.52 -35.49 4.61
CA SER A 30 27.95 -34.87 3.41
C SER A 30 26.56 -34.26 3.62
N SER A 31 25.99 -34.37 4.83
CA SER A 31 24.63 -33.88 5.13
C SER A 31 24.55 -32.46 5.74
N THR A 32 25.66 -31.72 5.84
CA THR A 32 25.63 -30.39 6.51
C THR A 32 26.42 -29.31 5.76
N THR A 33 26.30 -29.27 4.44
CA THR A 33 26.50 -28.03 3.70
C THR A 33 25.22 -27.74 2.96
N THR A 34 24.35 -26.91 3.54
CA THR A 34 23.24 -26.28 2.82
C THR A 34 23.85 -25.30 1.81
N GLN A 35 24.43 -25.84 0.73
CA GLN A 35 24.79 -25.04 -0.43
C GLN A 35 23.47 -24.56 -1.03
N ARG A 36 23.24 -23.25 -0.98
CA ARG A 36 22.10 -22.63 -1.64
C ARG A 36 22.15 -23.07 -3.12
N PRO A 37 21.07 -23.68 -3.66
CA PRO A 37 21.06 -24.01 -5.07
C PRO A 37 21.35 -22.76 -5.90
N PRO A 38 22.03 -22.89 -7.06
CA PRO A 38 22.35 -21.75 -7.90
C PRO A 38 21.08 -20.96 -8.20
N ALA A 39 21.16 -19.63 -8.08
CA ALA A 39 20.01 -18.75 -8.30
C ALA A 39 19.46 -18.98 -9.71
N GLN A 40 18.18 -19.36 -9.80
CA GLN A 40 17.48 -19.44 -11.08
C GLN A 40 17.12 -18.02 -11.57
N PRO A 41 16.95 -17.80 -12.88
CA PRO A 41 16.47 -16.52 -13.40
C PRO A 41 15.17 -16.12 -12.72
N THR A 42 15.13 -14.93 -12.12
CA THR A 42 13.95 -14.37 -11.46
C THR A 42 13.08 -13.66 -12.49
N ALA A 43 11.80 -14.01 -12.54
CA ALA A 43 10.83 -13.30 -13.36
C ALA A 43 10.38 -12.02 -12.62
N ILE A 44 10.61 -10.86 -13.24
CA ILE A 44 10.33 -9.55 -12.66
C ILE A 44 9.28 -8.84 -13.51
N ALA A 45 8.27 -8.26 -12.85
CA ALA A 45 7.34 -7.31 -13.44
C ALA A 45 7.46 -5.93 -12.79
N THR A 46 6.93 -4.91 -13.46
CA THR A 46 6.83 -3.54 -12.96
C THR A 46 5.40 -3.04 -13.01
N VAL A 47 5.05 -2.12 -12.12
CA VAL A 47 3.70 -1.55 -12.05
C VAL A 47 3.72 -0.08 -11.64
N ASP A 48 3.01 0.76 -12.38
CA ASP A 48 2.77 2.15 -12.02
C ASP A 48 1.45 2.25 -11.22
N VAL A 49 1.60 2.34 -9.89
CA VAL A 49 0.47 2.46 -8.97
C VAL A 49 -0.24 3.81 -9.13
N VAL A 50 0.46 4.88 -9.51
CA VAL A 50 -0.17 6.19 -9.72
C VAL A 50 -1.13 6.11 -10.90
N THR A 51 -0.64 5.57 -12.03
CA THR A 51 -1.46 5.35 -13.23
C THR A 51 -2.64 4.42 -12.96
N ILE A 52 -2.46 3.37 -12.13
CA ILE A 52 -3.59 2.51 -11.72
C ILE A 52 -4.65 3.36 -11.02
N PHE A 53 -4.28 4.09 -9.96
CA PHE A 53 -5.25 4.87 -9.19
C PHE A 53 -6.01 5.86 -10.07
N GLU A 54 -5.32 6.59 -10.94
CA GLU A 54 -5.93 7.56 -11.87
C GLU A 54 -6.96 6.95 -12.83
N GLN A 55 -6.79 5.67 -13.19
CA GLN A 55 -7.61 4.99 -14.19
C GLN A 55 -8.65 4.02 -13.59
N LEU A 56 -8.65 3.79 -12.29
CA LEU A 56 -9.65 2.94 -11.63
C LEU A 56 -11.01 3.63 -11.58
N GLN A 57 -12.05 2.93 -12.06
CA GLN A 57 -13.42 3.41 -12.00
C GLN A 57 -13.92 3.47 -10.55
N GLU A 58 -13.55 2.47 -9.73
CA GLU A 58 -13.89 2.43 -8.31
C GLU A 58 -13.41 3.69 -7.57
N LEU A 59 -12.20 4.20 -7.87
CA LEU A 59 -11.70 5.43 -7.24
C LEU A 59 -12.59 6.62 -7.59
N LYS A 60 -12.98 6.77 -8.86
CA LYS A 60 -13.83 7.87 -9.32
C LYS A 60 -15.18 7.88 -8.60
N ASP A 61 -15.77 6.69 -8.43
CA ASP A 61 -17.07 6.56 -7.77
C ASP A 61 -16.97 6.81 -6.26
N LEU A 62 -15.88 6.36 -5.62
CA LEU A 62 -15.59 6.66 -4.22
C LEU A 62 -15.34 8.15 -3.98
N GLU A 63 -14.60 8.82 -4.87
CA GLU A 63 -14.36 10.27 -4.80
C GLU A 63 -15.66 11.06 -4.98
N ALA A 64 -16.49 10.68 -5.94
CA ALA A 64 -17.81 11.29 -6.14
C ALA A 64 -18.69 11.17 -4.89
N GLN A 65 -18.64 10.02 -4.22
CA GLN A 65 -19.37 9.79 -2.97
C GLN A 65 -18.81 10.64 -1.81
N LEU A 66 -17.48 10.77 -1.70
CA LEU A 66 -16.86 11.65 -0.71
C LEU A 66 -17.22 13.12 -0.94
N ASP A 67 -17.22 13.58 -2.19
CA ASP A 67 -17.59 14.96 -2.53
C ASP A 67 -19.07 15.25 -2.23
N LYS A 68 -19.96 14.29 -2.47
CA LYS A 68 -21.37 14.41 -2.07
C LYS A 68 -21.54 14.56 -0.55
N ASN A 69 -20.78 13.78 0.22
CA ASN A 69 -20.77 13.87 1.68
C ASN A 69 -20.19 15.21 2.16
N LYS A 70 -19.09 15.66 1.55
CA LYS A 70 -18.48 16.97 1.81
C LYS A 70 -19.47 18.11 1.56
N ASN A 71 -20.13 18.12 0.40
CA ASN A 71 -21.06 19.18 0.03
C ASN A 71 -22.24 19.30 1.01
N THR A 72 -22.74 18.15 1.48
CA THR A 72 -23.82 18.10 2.49
C THR A 72 -23.39 18.72 3.83
N ARG A 73 -22.14 18.50 4.25
CA ARG A 73 -21.59 19.08 5.48
C ARG A 73 -21.20 20.54 5.30
N GLN A 74 -20.71 20.91 4.12
CA GLN A 74 -20.37 22.29 3.78
C GLN A 74 -21.61 23.19 3.78
N SER A 75 -22.76 22.74 3.26
CA SER A 75 -23.99 23.52 3.29
C SER A 75 -24.45 23.86 4.72
N GLN A 76 -24.19 22.98 5.68
CA GLN A 76 -24.47 23.24 7.11
C GLN A 76 -23.53 24.30 7.70
N LEU A 77 -22.27 24.36 7.25
CA LEU A 77 -21.34 25.42 7.64
C LEU A 77 -21.74 26.75 7.00
N ASP A 78 -22.17 26.73 5.74
CA ASP A 78 -22.60 27.90 5.01
C ASP A 78 -23.86 28.53 5.64
N GLU A 79 -24.77 27.71 6.16
CA GLU A 79 -25.94 28.19 6.92
C GLU A 79 -25.51 28.97 8.18
N VAL A 80 -24.60 28.43 8.98
CA VAL A 80 -24.08 29.11 10.18
C VAL A 80 -23.29 30.37 9.81
N SER A 81 -22.52 30.32 8.73
CA SER A 81 -21.80 31.48 8.18
C SER A 81 -22.76 32.60 7.76
N ASN A 82 -23.87 32.25 7.11
CA ASN A 82 -24.88 33.23 6.70
C ASN A 82 -25.62 33.81 7.91
N GLN A 83 -25.94 33.00 8.93
CA GLN A 83 -26.49 33.50 10.19
C GLN A 83 -25.54 34.51 10.87
N LEU A 84 -24.24 34.23 10.89
CA LEU A 84 -23.23 35.15 11.41
C LEU A 84 -23.16 36.47 10.64
N LYS A 85 -23.29 36.44 9.30
CA LYS A 85 -23.37 37.66 8.48
C LYS A 85 -24.60 38.49 8.81
N THR A 86 -25.76 37.85 8.99
CA THR A 86 -27.00 38.53 9.41
C THR A 86 -26.81 39.18 10.79
N ILE A 87 -26.27 38.44 11.75
CA ILE A 87 -25.98 38.98 13.10
C ILE A 87 -24.99 40.16 13.03
N GLY A 88 -23.98 40.09 12.16
CA GLY A 88 -23.04 41.19 11.94
C GLY A 88 -23.75 42.46 11.45
N ALA A 89 -24.64 42.34 10.46
CA ALA A 89 -25.42 43.47 9.95
C ALA A 89 -26.37 44.05 11.02
N ASP A 90 -27.03 43.19 11.81
CA ASP A 90 -27.88 43.62 12.92
C ASP A 90 -27.07 44.43 13.95
N LEU A 91 -25.89 43.93 14.34
CA LEU A 91 -25.00 44.58 15.32
C LEU A 91 -24.50 45.96 14.83
N GLU A 92 -24.29 46.15 13.53
CA GLU A 92 -23.92 47.44 12.95
C GLU A 92 -25.03 48.49 13.06
N ALA A 93 -26.30 48.05 13.00
CA ALA A 93 -27.47 48.92 13.13
C ALA A 93 -27.89 49.19 14.60
N MET A 94 -27.39 48.41 15.55
CA MET A 94 -27.78 48.49 16.97
C MET A 94 -27.02 49.53 17.79
N ALA A 95 -27.69 50.10 18.80
CA ALA A 95 -27.06 50.97 19.78
C ALA A 95 -26.12 50.18 20.71
N LYS A 96 -24.82 50.53 20.66
CA LYS A 96 -23.77 49.90 21.47
C LYS A 96 -24.02 50.10 22.97
N GLY A 97 -23.72 49.08 23.76
CA GLY A 97 -23.78 49.12 25.23
C GLY A 97 -25.11 48.71 25.85
N THR A 98 -26.17 48.56 25.05
CA THR A 98 -27.46 47.99 25.47
C THR A 98 -27.32 46.51 25.84
N ASN A 99 -28.27 45.98 26.63
CA ASN A 99 -28.29 44.55 26.96
C ASN A 99 -28.51 43.68 25.72
N GLU A 100 -29.39 44.11 24.82
CA GLU A 100 -29.68 43.42 23.57
C GLU A 100 -28.44 43.31 22.66
N TYR A 101 -27.65 44.40 22.53
CA TYR A 101 -26.38 44.36 21.82
C TYR A 101 -25.41 43.34 22.44
N LYS A 102 -25.29 43.30 23.77
CA LYS A 102 -24.41 42.35 24.46
C LYS A 102 -24.85 40.89 24.26
N GLU A 103 -26.14 40.62 24.28
CA GLU A 103 -26.69 39.30 24.00
C GLU A 103 -26.41 38.86 22.57
N LYS A 104 -26.61 39.76 21.61
CA LYS A 104 -26.36 39.49 20.19
C LYS A 104 -24.87 39.28 19.88
N VAL A 105 -23.98 40.01 20.56
CA VAL A 105 -22.53 39.76 20.51
C VAL A 105 -22.18 38.38 21.08
N ARG A 106 -22.81 37.96 22.19
CA ARG A 106 -22.59 36.62 22.75
C ARG A 106 -23.04 35.54 21.77
N GLU A 107 -24.22 35.70 21.17
CA GLU A 107 -24.73 34.79 20.12
C GLU A 107 -23.75 34.69 18.94
N ALA A 108 -23.21 35.82 18.47
CA ALA A 108 -22.20 35.86 17.41
C ALA A 108 -20.93 35.09 17.81
N MET A 109 -20.42 35.31 19.04
CA MET A 109 -19.24 34.61 19.54
C MET A 109 -19.46 33.09 19.61
N GLU A 110 -20.62 32.66 20.09
CA GLU A 110 -20.98 31.24 20.15
C GLU A 110 -21.04 30.61 18.75
N LYS A 111 -21.76 31.24 17.82
CA LYS A 111 -21.86 30.74 16.43
C LYS A 111 -20.50 30.75 15.72
N GLN A 112 -19.66 31.75 15.97
CA GLN A 112 -18.30 31.81 15.41
C GLN A 112 -17.43 30.66 15.93
N ALA A 113 -17.50 30.36 17.23
CA ALA A 113 -16.78 29.23 17.82
C ALA A 113 -17.27 27.90 17.24
N VAL A 114 -18.59 27.72 17.09
CA VAL A 114 -19.19 26.53 16.47
C VAL A 114 -18.77 26.38 15.01
N LEU A 115 -18.81 27.47 14.22
CA LEU A 115 -18.40 27.45 12.81
C LEU A 115 -16.94 27.02 12.66
N LYS A 116 -16.05 27.62 13.45
CA LYS A 116 -14.62 27.28 13.45
C LYS A 116 -14.39 25.80 13.81
N ALA A 117 -14.96 25.36 14.93
CA ALA A 117 -14.79 23.98 15.40
C ALA A 117 -15.34 22.95 14.40
N ARG A 118 -16.52 23.21 13.81
CA ARG A 118 -17.10 22.32 12.81
C ARG A 118 -16.32 22.30 11.50
N SER A 119 -15.79 23.45 11.06
CA SER A 119 -14.93 23.52 9.86
C SER A 119 -13.64 22.73 10.04
N GLU A 120 -12.97 22.90 11.19
CA GLU A 120 -11.76 22.14 11.53
C GLU A 120 -12.05 20.63 11.62
N ALA A 121 -13.15 20.25 12.30
CA ALA A 121 -13.56 18.86 12.39
C ALA A 121 -13.90 18.26 11.01
N LEU A 122 -14.58 19.01 10.14
CA LEU A 122 -14.91 18.56 8.78
C LEU A 122 -13.64 18.27 7.98
N ASN A 123 -12.66 19.18 8.00
CA ASN A 123 -11.39 18.97 7.29
C ASN A 123 -10.65 17.74 7.81
N GLN A 124 -10.65 17.52 9.13
CA GLN A 124 -10.01 16.35 9.72
C GLN A 124 -10.72 15.05 9.33
N ILE A 125 -12.06 15.03 9.36
CA ILE A 125 -12.88 13.87 8.96
C ILE A 125 -12.62 13.54 7.50
N LEU A 126 -12.68 14.54 6.60
CA LEU A 126 -12.43 14.32 5.16
C LEU A 126 -11.02 13.78 4.89
N SER A 127 -10.02 14.26 5.63
CA SER A 127 -8.64 13.76 5.54
C SER A 127 -8.55 12.29 5.95
N ILE A 128 -9.18 11.91 7.06
CA ILE A 128 -9.23 10.52 7.55
C ILE A 128 -9.99 9.63 6.56
N ASP A 129 -11.16 10.06 6.10
CA ASP A 129 -12.00 9.31 5.18
C ASP A 129 -11.27 9.05 3.85
N ARG A 130 -10.62 10.08 3.29
CA ARG A 130 -9.78 9.95 2.10
C ARG A 130 -8.61 9.00 2.34
N GLY A 131 -7.91 9.12 3.48
CA GLY A 131 -6.81 8.22 3.82
C GLY A 131 -7.23 6.75 3.97
N ASN A 132 -8.39 6.50 4.57
CA ASN A 132 -8.94 5.15 4.72
C ASN A 132 -9.35 4.57 3.36
N MET A 133 -10.04 5.35 2.53
CA MET A 133 -10.41 4.99 1.17
C MET A 133 -9.18 4.63 0.33
N THR A 134 -8.16 5.48 0.33
CA THR A 134 -6.90 5.23 -0.41
C THR A 134 -6.21 3.95 0.08
N ARG A 135 -6.19 3.69 1.39
CA ARG A 135 -5.60 2.47 1.95
C ARG A 135 -6.35 1.21 1.52
N GLU A 136 -7.68 1.24 1.60
CA GLU A 136 -8.51 0.10 1.18
C GLU A 136 -8.30 -0.20 -0.31
N LEU A 137 -8.28 0.84 -1.15
CA LEU A 137 -8.02 0.69 -2.58
C LEU A 137 -6.62 0.13 -2.85
N PHE A 138 -5.60 0.60 -2.11
CA PHE A 138 -4.25 0.07 -2.23
C PHE A 138 -4.15 -1.43 -1.88
N ASP A 139 -4.90 -1.90 -0.87
CA ASP A 139 -4.97 -3.32 -0.53
C ASP A 139 -5.62 -4.13 -1.66
N LYS A 140 -6.68 -3.61 -2.30
CA LYS A 140 -7.29 -4.24 -3.48
C LYS A 140 -6.32 -4.31 -4.66
N VAL A 141 -5.61 -3.23 -4.95
CA VAL A 141 -4.55 -3.17 -5.98
C VAL A 141 -3.45 -4.19 -5.68
N SER A 142 -2.96 -4.24 -4.44
CA SER A 142 -1.92 -5.17 -4.02
C SER A 142 -2.36 -6.62 -4.23
N LYS A 143 -3.60 -6.96 -3.86
CA LYS A 143 -4.17 -8.29 -4.10
C LYS A 143 -4.32 -8.61 -5.58
N ALA A 144 -4.71 -7.64 -6.41
CA ALA A 144 -4.81 -7.82 -7.86
C ALA A 144 -3.43 -8.09 -8.49
N ILE A 145 -2.41 -7.34 -8.07
CA ILE A 145 -1.01 -7.56 -8.46
C ILE A 145 -0.56 -8.98 -8.06
N SER A 146 -0.81 -9.40 -6.82
CA SER A 146 -0.46 -10.76 -6.37
C SER A 146 -1.12 -11.85 -7.22
N ARG A 147 -2.40 -11.70 -7.56
CA ARG A 147 -3.10 -12.68 -8.43
C ARG A 147 -2.50 -12.75 -9.83
N ILE A 148 -2.11 -11.61 -10.40
CA ILE A 148 -1.45 -11.57 -11.71
C ILE A 148 -0.06 -12.21 -11.61
N ALA A 149 0.71 -11.87 -10.58
CA ALA A 149 2.03 -12.45 -10.32
C ALA A 149 1.98 -13.97 -10.20
N ASP A 150 1.07 -14.51 -9.40
CA ASP A 150 0.89 -15.95 -9.20
C ASP A 150 0.47 -16.65 -10.50
N ARG A 151 -0.42 -16.03 -11.29
CA ARG A 151 -0.95 -16.59 -12.54
C ARG A 151 0.11 -16.63 -13.64
N GLU A 152 0.96 -15.62 -13.72
CA GLU A 152 1.92 -15.42 -14.81
C GLU A 152 3.35 -15.83 -14.45
N GLY A 153 3.58 -16.21 -13.19
CA GLY A 153 4.86 -16.72 -12.71
C GLY A 153 5.89 -15.63 -12.45
N TYR A 154 5.46 -14.44 -12.04
CA TYR A 154 6.37 -13.38 -11.58
C TYR A 154 6.77 -13.62 -10.13
N ASP A 155 8.07 -13.67 -9.86
CA ASP A 155 8.60 -13.82 -8.51
C ASP A 155 8.61 -12.49 -7.74
N VAL A 156 8.72 -11.37 -8.47
CA VAL A 156 8.81 -10.02 -7.92
C VAL A 156 8.05 -9.05 -8.82
N VAL A 157 7.23 -8.19 -8.21
CA VAL A 157 6.65 -7.02 -8.86
C VAL A 157 7.19 -5.76 -8.20
N LEU A 158 7.80 -4.88 -8.98
CA LEU A 158 8.39 -3.63 -8.51
C LEU A 158 7.49 -2.45 -8.84
N PHE A 159 7.47 -1.46 -7.94
CA PHE A 159 6.87 -0.17 -8.23
C PHE A 159 7.68 0.55 -9.31
N ASP A 160 7.00 1.02 -10.36
CA ASP A 160 7.57 1.85 -11.40
C ASP A 160 7.41 3.33 -11.02
N ASP A 161 8.51 3.94 -10.58
CA ASP A 161 8.59 5.37 -10.25
C ASP A 161 9.15 6.21 -11.41
N SER A 162 9.17 5.68 -12.63
CA SER A 162 9.72 6.39 -13.79
C SER A 162 8.95 7.64 -14.20
N SER A 163 7.67 7.74 -13.82
CA SER A 163 6.82 8.92 -14.05
C SER A 163 7.24 10.15 -13.24
N PHE A 164 8.01 9.96 -12.15
CA PHE A 164 8.57 11.07 -11.39
C PHE A 164 9.77 11.67 -12.11
N VAL A 165 9.54 12.82 -12.75
CA VAL A 165 10.59 13.58 -13.43
C VAL A 165 11.47 14.32 -12.44
N VAL A 166 12.78 14.36 -12.72
CA VAL A 166 13.70 15.24 -11.99
C VAL A 166 13.35 16.68 -12.38
N PRO A 167 12.99 17.56 -11.43
CA PRO A 167 12.48 18.88 -11.76
C PRO A 167 13.59 19.77 -12.35
N GLU A 168 13.28 20.43 -13.47
CA GLU A 168 14.16 21.43 -14.08
C GLU A 168 14.08 22.77 -13.33
N GLY A 169 15.22 23.45 -13.16
CA GLY A 169 15.27 24.76 -12.49
C GLY A 169 14.97 24.74 -10.98
N ALA A 170 14.82 23.56 -10.37
CA ALA A 170 14.65 23.41 -8.93
C ALA A 170 15.97 23.55 -8.17
N GLY A 171 15.88 23.79 -6.85
CA GLY A 171 17.04 23.85 -5.97
C GLY A 171 17.78 22.51 -5.90
N TYR A 172 19.09 22.56 -5.65
CA TYR A 172 19.95 21.36 -5.57
C TYR A 172 19.39 20.28 -4.64
N GLN A 173 18.80 20.65 -3.50
CA GLN A 173 18.22 19.69 -2.55
C GLN A 173 17.01 18.93 -3.11
N ASP A 174 16.16 19.60 -3.90
CA ASP A 174 14.98 18.96 -4.50
C ASP A 174 15.38 18.04 -5.64
N VAL A 175 16.34 18.47 -6.47
CA VAL A 175 16.95 17.65 -7.51
C VAL A 175 17.63 16.43 -6.89
N GLN A 176 18.45 16.62 -5.85
CA GLN A 176 19.11 15.53 -5.14
C GLN A 176 18.09 14.54 -4.56
N ARG A 177 17.01 15.04 -3.94
CA ARG A 177 15.94 14.20 -3.40
C ARG A 177 15.30 13.35 -4.51
N ALA A 178 14.92 13.96 -5.63
CA ALA A 178 14.32 13.25 -6.76
C ALA A 178 15.24 12.15 -7.33
N ILE A 179 16.56 12.37 -7.33
CA ILE A 179 17.53 11.37 -7.80
C ILE A 179 17.64 10.20 -6.82
N VAL A 180 17.78 10.46 -5.51
CA VAL A 180 18.06 9.40 -4.52
C VAL A 180 16.83 8.58 -4.12
N THR A 181 15.61 9.11 -4.31
CA THR A 181 14.38 8.36 -4.07
C THR A 181 14.01 7.45 -5.23
N ARG A 182 14.70 7.56 -6.36
CA ARG A 182 14.42 6.76 -7.55
C ARG A 182 14.92 5.33 -7.36
N SER A 183 13.99 4.39 -7.40
CA SER A 183 14.21 2.96 -7.25
C SER A 183 14.42 2.26 -8.60
N LEU A 184 13.83 2.79 -9.68
CA LEU A 184 13.93 2.20 -11.01
C LEU A 184 14.54 3.21 -12.01
N LEU A 185 15.72 2.86 -12.54
CA LEU A 185 16.41 3.68 -13.55
C LEU A 185 16.02 3.31 -14.99
N TYR A 186 15.73 2.03 -15.23
CA TYR A 186 15.37 1.51 -16.54
C TYR A 186 14.54 0.23 -16.40
N ARG A 187 13.54 0.09 -17.28
CA ARG A 187 12.78 -1.14 -17.52
C ARG A 187 12.36 -1.20 -18.97
N SER A 188 12.16 -2.41 -19.50
CA SER A 188 11.50 -2.56 -20.80
C SER A 188 9.98 -2.46 -20.64
N GLU A 189 9.27 -2.06 -21.69
CA GLU A 189 7.79 -2.06 -21.68
C GLU A 189 7.17 -3.45 -21.53
N SER A 190 7.91 -4.49 -21.94
CA SER A 190 7.44 -5.87 -21.90
C SER A 190 7.18 -6.45 -20.51
N ILE A 191 7.71 -5.82 -19.45
CA ILE A 191 7.54 -6.29 -18.07
C ILE A 191 6.52 -5.45 -17.27
N ASP A 192 5.89 -4.47 -17.92
CA ASP A 192 4.89 -3.61 -17.32
C ASP A 192 3.50 -4.26 -17.34
N ILE A 193 2.98 -4.54 -16.13
CA ILE A 193 1.67 -5.16 -15.95
C ILE A 193 0.57 -4.15 -15.56
N THR A 194 0.86 -2.85 -15.56
CA THR A 194 -0.06 -1.77 -15.11
C THR A 194 -1.44 -1.88 -15.77
N LYS A 195 -1.49 -1.99 -17.10
CA LYS A 195 -2.76 -2.12 -17.83
C LYS A 195 -3.53 -3.38 -17.43
N GLN A 196 -2.82 -4.49 -17.21
CA GLN A 196 -3.47 -5.75 -16.82
C GLN A 196 -4.13 -5.65 -15.45
N VAL A 197 -3.50 -4.94 -14.51
CA VAL A 197 -4.07 -4.66 -13.19
C VAL A 197 -5.32 -3.78 -13.31
N ILE A 198 -5.25 -2.70 -14.10
CA ILE A 198 -6.38 -1.79 -14.36
C ILE A 198 -7.55 -2.55 -14.96
N ASP A 199 -7.31 -3.32 -16.02
CA ASP A 199 -8.33 -4.11 -16.71
C ASP A 199 -8.98 -5.12 -15.75
N LEU A 200 -8.16 -5.86 -14.97
CA LEU A 200 -8.66 -6.83 -14.00
C LEU A 200 -9.59 -6.17 -12.97
N MET A 201 -9.13 -5.09 -12.34
CA MET A 201 -9.89 -4.43 -11.28
C MET A 201 -11.15 -3.75 -11.81
N ASN A 202 -11.09 -3.08 -12.96
CA ASN A 202 -12.27 -2.45 -13.55
C ASN A 202 -13.30 -3.50 -14.00
N ASN A 203 -12.86 -4.66 -14.51
CA ASN A 203 -13.76 -5.76 -14.85
C ASN A 203 -14.40 -6.38 -13.59
N GLU A 204 -13.63 -6.57 -12.51
CA GLU A 204 -14.16 -7.05 -11.22
C GLU A 204 -15.15 -6.07 -10.61
N TYR A 205 -14.93 -4.76 -10.76
CA TYR A 205 -15.82 -3.72 -10.24
C TYR A 205 -17.13 -3.59 -11.05
N THR A 206 -17.08 -3.81 -12.36
CA THR A 206 -18.24 -3.68 -13.26
C THR A 206 -19.03 -4.97 -13.43
N ALA A 207 -18.53 -6.10 -12.91
CA ALA A 207 -19.25 -7.36 -12.90
C ALA A 207 -20.54 -7.26 -12.05
N PRO A 208 -21.69 -7.76 -12.53
CA PRO A 208 -22.99 -7.66 -11.86
C PRO A 208 -23.11 -8.54 -10.60
#